data_AF-A0A5R8P6D0-F1
#
_entry.id   AF-A0A5R8P6D0-F1
#
_cell.length_a   1.000
_cell.length_b   1.000
_cell.length_c   1.000
_cell.angle_alpha   90.00
_cell.angle_beta   90.00
_cell.angle_gamma   90.00
#
_symmetry.space_group_name_H-M   'P 1'
#
loop_
_entity.id
_entity.type
_entity.pdbx_description
1 polymer ?
#
loop_
_entity_poly.entity_id
_entity_poly.type
_entity_poly.pdbx_seq_one_letter_code
_entity_poly.pdbx_strand_id
1 'polypeptide(L)'
;MTSDNMFFDAAAVSAAMRSLDVIHQSLESGLSVVSTEAEALIADGWAGTAADAFRDHFHQIRAEAEQLLVDAREIAGMVPAVVDRFTVTDKANSDQLVQAPSSLKIQM
;
A
#
# COMPACT_ATOMS: atom_id res chain seq x y z
N MET A 1 17.51 -27.14 -5.39
CA MET A 1 17.03 -26.02 -4.57
C MET A 1 17.30 -24.77 -5.36
N THR A 2 16.31 -24.33 -6.13
CA THR A 2 16.37 -23.12 -6.94
C THR A 2 16.45 -21.94 -5.98
N SER A 3 17.62 -21.31 -5.93
CA SER A 3 17.75 -19.96 -5.39
C SER A 3 16.91 -19.07 -6.30
N ASP A 4 15.64 -18.85 -5.92
CA ASP A 4 14.88 -17.70 -6.41
C ASP A 4 15.64 -16.46 -5.94
N ASN A 5 16.60 -16.04 -6.76
CA ASN A 5 17.17 -14.71 -6.73
C ASN A 5 16.02 -13.76 -7.05
N MET A 6 15.20 -13.44 -6.04
CA MET A 6 14.34 -12.27 -6.03
C MET A 6 15.26 -11.06 -6.01
N PHE A 7 15.82 -10.74 -7.18
CA PHE A 7 16.40 -9.44 -7.44
C PHE A 7 15.27 -8.44 -7.19
N PHE A 8 15.37 -7.69 -6.10
CA PHE A 8 14.33 -6.78 -5.67
C PHE A 8 14.33 -5.59 -6.63
N ASP A 9 13.41 -5.61 -7.61
CA ASP A 9 13.31 -4.54 -8.61
C ASP A 9 12.66 -3.30 -7.97
N ALA A 10 13.50 -2.38 -7.53
CA ALA A 10 13.08 -1.10 -6.96
C ALA A 10 12.18 -0.28 -7.90
N ALA A 11 12.32 -0.45 -9.23
CA ALA A 11 11.46 0.22 -10.20
C ALA A 11 10.05 -0.40 -10.21
N ALA A 12 9.95 -1.74 -10.15
CA ALA A 12 8.67 -2.44 -10.02
C ALA A 12 7.95 -2.07 -8.71
N VAL A 13 8.68 -1.98 -7.60
CA VAL A 13 8.10 -1.56 -6.31
C VAL A 13 7.64 -0.10 -6.34
N SER A 14 8.43 0.79 -6.94
CA SER A 14 8.04 2.19 -7.12
C SER A 14 6.82 2.36 -8.03
N ALA A 15 6.65 1.48 -9.04
CA ALA A 15 5.48 1.46 -9.90
C ALA A 15 4.24 0.95 -9.14
N ALA A 16 4.39 -0.12 -8.35
CA ALA A 16 3.34 -0.64 -7.49
C ALA A 16 2.87 0.40 -6.46
N MET A 17 3.79 1.13 -5.83
CA MET A 17 3.46 2.24 -4.92
C MET A 17 2.63 3.32 -5.62
N ARG A 18 3.04 3.75 -6.81
CA ARG A 18 2.26 4.74 -7.60
C ARG A 18 0.86 4.25 -7.91
N SER A 19 0.71 2.96 -8.24
CA SER A 19 -0.60 2.37 -8.47
C SER A 19 -1.45 2.34 -7.20
N LEU A 20 -0.86 2.01 -6.05
CA LEU A 20 -1.57 2.03 -4.76
C LEU A 20 -2.01 3.45 -4.39
N ASP A 21 -1.19 4.45 -4.65
CA ASP A 21 -1.51 5.86 -4.37
C ASP A 21 -2.70 6.35 -5.23
N VAL A 22 -2.74 5.97 -6.51
CA VAL A 22 -3.88 6.25 -7.40
C VAL A 22 -5.15 5.54 -6.93
N ILE A 23 -5.05 4.27 -6.54
CA ILE A 23 -6.19 3.52 -6.00
C ILE A 23 -6.71 4.17 -4.72
N HIS A 24 -5.80 4.58 -3.81
CA HIS A 24 -6.14 5.26 -2.57
C HIS A 24 -6.91 6.56 -2.82
N GLN A 25 -6.38 7.42 -3.70
CA GLN A 25 -7.05 8.67 -4.09
C GLN A 25 -8.44 8.43 -4.70
N SER A 26 -8.57 7.40 -5.55
CA SER A 26 -9.86 7.04 -6.15
C SER A 26 -10.86 6.55 -5.12
N LEU A 27 -10.43 5.75 -4.14
CA LEU A 27 -11.27 5.26 -3.06
C LEU A 27 -11.69 6.38 -2.11
N GLU A 28 -10.77 7.28 -1.75
CA GLU A 28 -11.05 8.45 -0.92
C GLU A 28 -12.07 9.38 -1.59
N SER A 29 -11.85 9.69 -2.88
CA SER A 29 -12.79 10.49 -3.66
C SER A 29 -14.16 9.80 -3.78
N GLY A 30 -14.20 8.50 -4.05
CA GLY A 30 -15.45 7.74 -4.16
C GLY A 30 -16.22 7.71 -2.84
N LEU A 31 -15.53 7.47 -1.72
CA LEU A 31 -16.13 7.47 -0.39
C LEU A 31 -16.70 8.84 -0.03
N SER A 32 -16.00 9.92 -0.38
CA SER A 32 -16.48 11.29 -0.17
C SER A 32 -17.77 11.59 -0.94
N VAL A 33 -17.84 11.17 -2.22
CA VAL A 33 -19.05 11.32 -3.05
C VAL A 33 -20.22 10.56 -2.46
N VAL A 34 -20.04 9.27 -2.17
CA VAL A 34 -21.10 8.43 -1.59
C VAL A 34 -21.56 8.97 -0.24
N SER A 35 -20.64 9.46 0.59
CA SER A 35 -21.00 10.05 1.89
C SER A 35 -21.83 11.31 1.74
N THR A 36 -21.45 12.18 0.81
CA THR A 36 -22.20 13.40 0.52
C THR A 36 -23.62 13.08 0.03
N GLU A 37 -23.75 12.11 -0.89
CA GLU A 37 -25.06 11.70 -1.42
C GLU A 37 -25.94 11.03 -0.35
N ALA A 38 -25.36 10.15 0.47
CA ALA A 38 -26.07 9.49 1.56
C ALA A 38 -26.55 10.49 2.63
N GLU A 39 -25.70 11.44 3.03
CA GLU A 39 -26.06 12.48 3.98
C GLU A 39 -27.12 13.44 3.41
N ALA A 40 -27.03 13.78 2.11
CA ALA A 40 -28.04 14.59 1.43
C ALA A 40 -29.41 13.86 1.40
N LEU A 41 -29.42 12.57 1.05
CA LEU A 41 -30.64 11.75 1.03
C LEU A 41 -31.32 11.72 2.41
N ILE A 42 -30.52 11.60 3.48
CA ILE A 42 -31.00 11.64 4.87
C ILE A 42 -31.52 13.04 5.24
N ALA A 43 -30.83 14.10 4.80
CA ALA A 43 -31.18 15.49 5.11
C ALA A 43 -32.45 15.97 4.38
N ASP A 44 -32.74 15.45 3.18
CA ASP A 44 -33.89 15.82 2.34
C ASP A 44 -35.25 15.30 2.87
N GLY A 45 -35.30 14.84 4.11
CA GLY A 45 -36.53 14.44 4.80
C GLY A 45 -36.85 12.95 4.67
N TRP A 46 -35.88 12.12 4.26
CA TRP A 46 -36.02 10.68 4.39
C TRP A 46 -35.99 10.28 5.87
N ALA A 47 -37.16 9.92 6.40
CA ALA A 47 -37.36 9.63 7.82
C ALA A 47 -38.14 8.33 8.04
N GLY A 48 -37.98 7.77 9.25
CA GLY A 48 -38.60 6.51 9.67
C GLY A 48 -37.59 5.37 9.82
N THR A 49 -38.07 4.22 10.27
CA THR A 49 -37.23 3.08 10.65
C THR A 49 -36.30 2.58 9.54
N ALA A 50 -36.72 2.70 8.28
CA ALA A 50 -35.87 2.33 7.14
C ALA A 50 -34.72 3.33 6.91
N ALA A 51 -34.96 4.62 7.13
CA ALA A 51 -33.93 5.66 7.04
C ALA A 51 -32.92 5.53 8.19
N ASP A 52 -33.38 5.19 9.40
CA ASP A 52 -32.50 4.95 10.54
C ASP A 52 -31.63 3.70 10.32
N ALA A 53 -32.22 2.59 9.86
CA ALA A 53 -31.47 1.38 9.54
C ALA A 53 -30.44 1.61 8.42
N PHE A 54 -30.78 2.39 7.40
CA PHE A 54 -29.82 2.79 6.37
C PHE A 54 -28.70 3.65 6.97
N ARG A 55 -29.03 4.66 7.78
CA ARG A 55 -28.04 5.55 8.40
C ARG A 55 -27.03 4.76 9.23
N ASP A 56 -27.50 3.83 10.06
CA ASP A 56 -26.64 3.00 10.90
C ASP A 56 -25.72 2.12 10.04
N HIS A 57 -26.28 1.46 9.02
CA HIS A 57 -25.51 0.60 8.14
C HIS A 57 -24.49 1.39 7.29
N PHE A 58 -24.90 2.56 6.80
CA PHE A 58 -24.04 3.47 6.05
C PHE A 58 -22.86 3.96 6.90
N HIS A 59 -23.10 4.37 8.15
CA HIS A 59 -22.02 4.79 9.06
C HIS A 59 -21.05 3.65 9.38
N GLN A 60 -21.55 2.42 9.52
CA GLN A 60 -20.69 1.26 9.71
C GLN A 60 -19.78 1.02 8.50
N ILE A 61 -20.34 0.99 7.29
CA ILE A 61 -19.57 0.81 6.05
C ILE A 61 -18.56 1.95 5.88
N ARG A 62 -18.96 3.18 6.19
CA ARG A 62 -18.07 4.35 6.11
C ARG A 62 -16.87 4.19 7.04
N ALA A 63 -17.09 3.77 8.28
CA ALA A 63 -16.00 3.55 9.24
C ALA A 63 -15.05 2.43 8.78
N GLU A 64 -15.58 1.34 8.24
CA GLU A 64 -14.76 0.25 7.70
C GLU A 64 -13.93 0.71 6.49
N ALA A 65 -14.51 1.51 5.60
CA ALA A 65 -13.82 2.08 4.44
C ALA A 65 -12.74 3.10 4.84
N GLU A 66 -13.03 3.97 5.82
CA GLU A 66 -12.06 4.91 6.40
C GLU A 66 -10.86 4.15 7.01
N GLN A 67 -11.12 3.07 7.77
CA GLN A 67 -10.05 2.25 8.33
C GLN A 67 -9.19 1.58 7.25
N LEU A 68 -9.81 1.05 6.20
CA LEU A 68 -9.08 0.44 5.08
C LEU A 68 -8.16 1.46 4.39
N LEU A 69 -8.61 2.70 4.23
CA LEU A 69 -7.79 3.78 3.66
C LEU A 69 -6.59 4.10 4.56
N VAL A 70 -6.78 4.14 5.88
CA VAL A 70 -5.69 4.34 6.85
C VAL A 70 -4.67 3.20 6.75
N ASP A 71 -5.12 1.94 6.83
CA ASP A 71 -4.25 0.76 6.78
C ASP A 71 -3.45 0.72 5.46
N ALA A 72 -4.09 1.01 4.33
CA ALA A 72 -3.43 1.06 3.03
C ALA A 72 -2.32 2.12 3.00
N ARG A 73 -2.55 3.28 3.64
CA ARG A 73 -1.56 4.37 3.72
C ARG A 73 -0.39 4.01 4.62
N GLU A 74 -0.65 3.32 5.73
CA GLU A 74 0.41 2.81 6.61
C GLU A 74 1.29 1.80 5.88
N ILE A 75 0.69 0.82 5.21
CA ILE A 75 1.42 -0.17 4.40
C ILE A 75 2.26 0.54 3.33
N ALA A 76 1.67 1.46 2.58
CA ALA A 76 2.38 2.24 1.57
C ALA A 76 3.55 3.05 2.15
N GLY A 77 3.41 3.57 3.38
CA GLY A 77 4.47 4.27 4.10
C GLY A 77 5.63 3.37 4.56
N MET A 78 5.39 2.07 4.75
CA MET A 78 6.45 1.10 5.12
C MET A 78 7.27 0.63 3.91
N VAL A 79 6.70 0.64 2.71
CA VAL A 79 7.35 0.12 1.50
C VAL A 79 8.69 0.81 1.19
N PRO A 80 8.83 2.15 1.21
CA PRO A 80 10.11 2.83 0.98
C PRO A 80 11.21 2.37 1.95
N ALA A 81 10.90 2.22 3.23
CA ALA A 81 11.87 1.80 4.24
C ALA A 81 12.38 0.38 4.00
N VAL A 82 11.51 -0.51 3.49
CA VAL A 82 11.90 -1.87 3.09
C VAL A 82 12.76 -1.85 1.84
N VAL A 83 12.39 -1.06 0.81
CA VAL A 83 13.18 -0.88 -0.42
C VAL A 83 14.59 -0.38 -0.09
N ASP A 84 14.69 0.70 0.69
CA ASP A 84 15.98 1.30 1.08
C ASP A 84 16.87 0.29 1.80
N ARG A 85 16.30 -0.51 2.72
CA ARG A 85 17.04 -1.55 3.43
C ARG A 85 17.60 -2.61 2.49
N PHE A 86 16.82 -3.04 1.49
CA PHE A 86 17.29 -4.01 0.50
C PHE A 86 18.36 -3.41 -0.41
N THR A 87 18.19 -2.17 -0.88
CA THR A 87 19.19 -1.50 -1.73
C THR A 87 20.52 -1.28 -1.00
N VAL A 88 20.49 -0.88 0.28
CA VAL A 88 21.70 -0.74 1.09
C VAL A 88 22.39 -2.08 1.30
N THR A 89 21.61 -3.14 1.56
CA THR A 89 22.14 -4.50 1.75
C THR A 89 22.77 -5.03 0.46
N ASP A 90 22.13 -4.85 -0.68
CA ASP A 90 22.63 -5.27 -1.98
C ASP A 90 23.92 -4.55 -2.37
N LYS A 91 23.99 -3.24 -2.11
CA LYS A 91 25.21 -2.45 -2.28
C LYS A 91 26.35 -2.95 -1.39
N ALA A 92 26.08 -3.19 -0.10
CA ALA A 92 27.09 -3.70 0.82
C ALA A 92 27.62 -5.08 0.41
N ASN A 93 26.74 -5.97 -0.04
CA ASN A 93 27.11 -7.29 -0.54
C ASN A 93 27.94 -7.18 -1.83
N SER A 94 27.55 -6.30 -2.76
CA SER A 94 28.29 -6.05 -3.99
C SER A 94 29.68 -5.50 -3.71
N ASP A 95 29.81 -4.52 -2.80
CA ASP A 95 31.10 -3.95 -2.40
C ASP A 95 32.01 -5.01 -1.76
N GLN A 96 31.45 -5.92 -0.95
CA GLN A 96 32.20 -7.06 -0.36
C GLN A 96 32.66 -8.07 -1.41
N LEU A 97 31.85 -8.36 -2.43
CA LEU A 97 32.23 -9.26 -3.53
C LEU A 97 33.32 -8.65 -4.43
N VAL A 98 33.28 -7.34 -4.65
CA VAL A 98 34.32 -6.60 -5.40
C VAL A 98 35.63 -6.52 -4.61
N GLN A 99 35.56 -6.44 -3.28
CA GLN A 99 36.74 -6.42 -2.40
C GLN A 99 37.24 -7.81 -2.00
N ALA A 100 36.51 -8.89 -2.33
CA ALA A 100 36.98 -10.25 -2.10
C ALA A 100 38.29 -10.47 -2.89
N PRO A 101 39.40 -10.84 -2.24
CA PRO A 101 40.66 -11.05 -2.93
C PRO A 101 40.47 -12.14 -3.99
N SER A 102 41.07 -11.95 -5.18
CA SER A 102 41.07 -12.88 -6.31
C SER A 102 41.82 -14.20 -6.03
N SER A 103 41.87 -14.66 -4.78
CA SER A 103 42.53 -15.88 -4.32
C SER A 103 41.65 -17.10 -4.50
N LEU A 104 41.09 -17.29 -5.70
CA LEU A 104 40.84 -18.63 -6.24
C LEU A 104 42.07 -19.03 -7.03
N LYS A 105 43.18 -19.22 -6.31
CA LYS A 105 44.29 -20.03 -6.84
C LYS A 105 43.78 -21.46 -6.90
N ILE A 106 43.24 -21.83 -8.06
CA ILE A 106 43.10 -23.24 -8.44
C ILE A 106 44.54 -23.79 -8.41
N GLN A 107 44.84 -24.59 -7.37
CA GLN A 107 46.05 -25.40 -7.36
C GLN A 107 45.85 -26.46 -8.46
N MET A 108 46.49 -26.24 -9.61
CA MET A 108 46.91 -27.30 -10.51
C MET A 108 48.22 -27.88 -10.02
#